data_AF-A0AAT9PID5-F1
#
_entry.id   AF-A0AAT9PID5-F1
#
_cell.length_a   1.000
_cell.length_b   1.000
_cell.length_c   1.000
_cell.angle_alpha   90.00
_cell.angle_beta   90.00
_cell.angle_gamma   90.00
#
_symmetry.space_group_name_H-M   'P 1'
#
loop_
_entity.id
_entity.type
_entity.pdbx_description
1 polymer ?
#
loop_
_entity_poly.entity_id
_entity_poly.type
_entity_poly.pdbx_seq_one_letter_code
_entity_poly.pdbx_strand_id
1 'polypeptide(L)'
;MIKNRIVNGGFETGTLSPFIVNNPSFVSINSSTSHSGVYSAKLSGGLTNAIIAQAVPVSPNETFELFVSISKVGPFPSPLIAINVQYYNGNTFLGDGLVTFILSNRIPDNNEKDWLEVYETASPVPATANTASIVIAKFPELGSADVFIDDISLLSVGSTGTSIPETTCFQDTKAKLQHCTGHYVSLVLSGCCTPIQGQISNVDEGSILFISTEGTSAIAICNIVSFTSIPLVYGANLNENTVFIVSTLSNTAVKAPIIVGDSPIDIAITPDGTRAYVVNRGDSTVSVINTITNTVIGTPISVGSFPVAIAITSDGTRAYVVNQGNSTVSVISTITNTVIGTPISVGSTPEDIAITPDGTRAYVINRGDSTVSVISTITNTVIGIPISVGSIPVSIAITPDGTRAYVVNQGDSTVSVISTITNTVIGTPISAGSSPAAIAITPDGTRAYVTIRNDSTVLVINTVTNTVMGFPFSVVTTPEDIAITPNGARAYISYPSIDAISAIDIINDFAIGGSISVGDNPIGIAITPSCI
;
A
#
# COMPACT_ATOMS: atom_id res chain seq x y z
N MET A 1 20.24 -22.43 2.63
CA MET A 1 21.01 -21.77 1.55
C MET A 1 20.21 -21.92 0.28
N ILE A 2 19.59 -20.84 -0.19
CA ILE A 2 18.88 -20.82 -1.47
C ILE A 2 19.93 -20.99 -2.56
N LYS A 3 19.74 -22.00 -3.40
CA LYS A 3 20.65 -22.29 -4.51
C LYS A 3 19.80 -22.52 -5.75
N ASN A 4 19.96 -21.64 -6.74
CA ASN A 4 19.42 -21.87 -8.06
C ASN A 4 20.03 -23.17 -8.61
N ARG A 5 19.15 -24.13 -8.90
CA ARG A 5 19.53 -25.42 -9.48
C ARG A 5 19.70 -25.32 -10.99
N ILE A 6 19.07 -24.33 -11.62
CA ILE A 6 19.17 -24.08 -13.05
C ILE A 6 20.42 -23.25 -13.36
N VAL A 7 21.10 -23.65 -14.43
CA VAL A 7 22.17 -22.89 -15.05
C VAL A 7 21.57 -22.13 -16.24
N ASN A 8 21.21 -20.86 -16.01
CA ASN A 8 20.72 -19.96 -17.07
C ASN A 8 21.87 -19.30 -17.86
N GLY A 9 23.08 -19.25 -17.31
CA GLY A 9 24.24 -18.61 -17.95
C GLY A 9 24.64 -19.19 -19.31
N GLY A 10 24.08 -20.34 -19.69
CA GLY A 10 24.17 -20.85 -21.06
C GLY A 10 23.65 -19.83 -22.08
N PHE A 11 22.47 -19.25 -21.84
CA PHE A 11 21.86 -18.30 -22.77
C PHE A 11 22.78 -17.10 -22.95
N GLU A 12 23.24 -16.50 -21.85
CA GLU A 12 24.18 -15.37 -21.83
C GLU A 12 25.52 -15.61 -22.54
N THR A 13 25.92 -16.88 -22.70
CA THR A 13 27.12 -17.25 -23.46
C THR A 13 26.83 -17.59 -24.92
N GLY A 14 25.59 -17.38 -25.37
CA GLY A 14 25.12 -17.66 -26.71
C GLY A 14 24.80 -19.14 -26.97
N THR A 15 24.56 -19.93 -25.92
CA THR A 15 24.36 -21.40 -26.04
C THR A 15 23.10 -21.88 -25.32
N LEU A 16 22.47 -22.95 -25.80
CA LEU A 16 21.36 -23.59 -25.07
C LEU A 16 21.86 -24.54 -23.98
N SER A 17 23.13 -24.95 -24.01
CA SER A 17 23.70 -25.86 -23.01
C SER A 17 23.73 -25.20 -21.62
N PRO A 18 23.28 -25.85 -20.54
CA PRO A 18 23.01 -27.30 -20.41
C PRO A 18 21.54 -27.72 -20.59
N PHE A 19 20.68 -26.90 -21.19
CA PHE A 19 19.34 -27.33 -21.56
C PHE A 19 19.38 -28.38 -22.69
N ILE A 20 18.59 -29.44 -22.49
CA ILE A 20 18.23 -30.42 -23.49
C ILE A 20 17.11 -29.82 -24.33
N VAL A 21 17.25 -29.98 -25.64
CA VAL A 21 16.32 -29.43 -26.63
C VAL A 21 15.66 -30.57 -27.38
N ASN A 22 14.33 -30.57 -27.43
CA ASN A 22 13.59 -31.41 -28.36
C ASN A 22 13.32 -30.61 -29.65
N ASN A 23 13.48 -31.25 -30.81
CA ASN A 23 13.36 -30.61 -32.12
C ASN A 23 14.30 -29.39 -32.28
N PRO A 24 15.63 -29.58 -32.30
CA PRO A 24 16.61 -28.50 -32.31
C PRO A 24 16.52 -27.57 -33.54
N SER A 25 15.83 -27.98 -34.61
CA SER A 25 15.53 -27.09 -35.74
C SER A 25 14.50 -25.99 -35.41
N PHE A 26 13.81 -26.09 -34.27
CA PHE A 26 12.74 -25.19 -33.83
C PHE A 26 13.04 -24.53 -32.49
N VAL A 27 14.28 -24.68 -31.98
CA VAL A 27 14.77 -23.98 -30.81
C VAL A 27 16.16 -23.44 -31.12
N SER A 28 16.35 -22.14 -30.92
CA SER A 28 17.62 -21.47 -31.18
C SER A 28 17.90 -20.42 -30.13
N ILE A 29 19.16 -19.97 -30.03
CA ILE A 29 19.47 -18.75 -29.29
C ILE A 29 19.08 -17.52 -30.12
N ASN A 30 18.59 -16.49 -29.44
CA ASN A 30 18.28 -15.20 -30.02
C ASN A 30 19.01 -14.08 -29.26
N SER A 31 19.52 -13.08 -29.97
CA SER A 31 20.25 -11.94 -29.39
C SER A 31 19.54 -10.59 -29.63
N SER A 32 18.33 -10.59 -30.17
CA SER A 32 17.55 -9.39 -30.49
C SER A 32 16.45 -9.12 -29.46
N THR A 33 16.14 -10.10 -28.63
CA THR A 33 15.01 -10.13 -27.71
C THR A 33 15.46 -10.91 -26.49
N SER A 34 15.85 -10.21 -25.43
CA SER A 34 16.19 -10.78 -24.12
C SER A 34 15.48 -9.99 -23.03
N HIS A 35 15.18 -10.66 -21.93
CA HIS A 35 14.58 -10.05 -20.74
C HIS A 35 15.67 -9.42 -19.88
N SER A 36 16.75 -10.16 -19.68
CA SER A 36 17.99 -9.68 -19.08
C SER A 36 19.18 -10.06 -19.95
N GLY A 37 20.34 -9.44 -19.71
CA GLY A 37 21.56 -9.80 -20.42
C GLY A 37 21.46 -9.63 -21.95
N VAL A 38 21.99 -10.59 -22.69
CA VAL A 38 22.23 -10.48 -24.14
C VAL A 38 21.39 -11.46 -24.97
N TYR A 39 21.00 -12.62 -24.42
CA TYR A 39 20.45 -13.71 -25.21
C TYR A 39 19.26 -14.38 -24.54
N SER A 40 18.31 -14.86 -25.33
CA SER A 40 17.19 -15.70 -24.88
C SER A 40 17.09 -16.99 -25.71
N ALA A 41 16.34 -17.96 -25.20
CA ALA A 41 15.94 -19.12 -25.98
C ALA A 41 14.68 -18.81 -26.81
N LYS A 42 14.79 -18.92 -28.13
CA LYS A 42 13.68 -18.79 -29.07
C LYS A 42 13.10 -20.16 -29.39
N LEU A 43 11.81 -20.35 -29.14
CA LEU A 43 11.00 -21.49 -29.55
C LEU A 43 10.14 -21.07 -30.75
N SER A 44 10.36 -21.69 -31.91
CA SER A 44 9.67 -21.31 -33.15
C SER A 44 8.17 -21.57 -33.10
N GLY A 45 7.38 -20.63 -33.61
CA GLY A 45 5.93 -20.76 -33.77
C GLY A 45 5.52 -21.83 -34.79
N GLY A 46 4.22 -22.07 -34.92
CA GLY A 46 3.67 -23.01 -35.90
C GLY A 46 3.36 -24.41 -35.37
N LEU A 47 3.17 -25.35 -36.30
CA LEU A 47 2.62 -26.70 -36.07
C LEU A 47 3.59 -27.72 -35.47
N THR A 48 4.81 -27.32 -35.12
CA THR A 48 5.79 -28.22 -34.49
C THR A 48 5.88 -27.90 -33.01
N ASN A 49 6.02 -28.92 -32.16
CA ASN A 49 6.33 -28.72 -30.75
C ASN A 49 7.81 -28.31 -30.59
N ALA A 50 8.08 -27.44 -29.63
CA ALA A 50 9.44 -27.03 -29.28
C ALA A 50 9.58 -27.09 -27.76
N ILE A 51 10.64 -27.74 -27.27
CA ILE A 51 10.82 -27.99 -25.84
C ILE A 51 12.25 -27.69 -25.45
N ILE A 52 12.41 -26.94 -24.35
CA ILE A 52 13.67 -26.86 -23.61
C ILE A 52 13.46 -27.48 -22.23
N ALA A 53 14.44 -28.24 -21.78
CA ALA A 53 14.41 -28.87 -20.47
C ALA A 53 15.78 -28.90 -19.82
N GLN A 54 15.86 -28.75 -18.51
CA GLN A 54 17.10 -28.96 -17.78
C GLN A 54 16.84 -29.82 -16.55
N ALA A 55 17.60 -30.92 -16.46
CA ALA A 55 17.57 -31.83 -15.34
C ALA A 55 18.58 -31.39 -14.28
N VAL A 56 18.15 -31.40 -13.03
CA VAL A 56 18.93 -30.95 -11.88
C VAL A 56 18.82 -31.95 -10.74
N PRO A 57 19.90 -32.18 -9.97
CA PRO A 57 19.85 -33.08 -8.81
C PRO A 57 19.00 -32.46 -7.69
N VAL A 58 18.18 -33.29 -7.05
CA VAL A 58 17.30 -32.90 -5.94
C VAL A 58 17.34 -33.91 -4.81
N SER A 59 17.01 -33.47 -3.60
CA SER A 59 16.87 -34.35 -2.42
C SER A 59 15.40 -34.51 -2.03
N PRO A 60 15.01 -35.66 -1.46
CA PRO A 60 13.68 -35.86 -0.89
C PRO A 60 13.23 -34.72 0.03
N ASN A 61 11.96 -34.32 -0.09
CA ASN A 61 11.31 -33.23 0.66
C ASN A 61 11.87 -31.82 0.41
N GLU A 62 12.82 -31.62 -0.52
CA GLU A 62 13.12 -30.27 -1.00
C GLU A 62 11.86 -29.66 -1.64
N THR A 63 11.63 -28.37 -1.41
CA THR A 63 10.60 -27.59 -2.12
C THR A 63 11.28 -26.60 -3.06
N PHE A 64 10.61 -26.24 -4.15
CA PHE A 64 11.19 -25.31 -5.12
C PHE A 64 10.26 -24.17 -5.48
N GLU A 65 10.85 -23.01 -5.71
CA GLU A 65 10.20 -21.88 -6.39
C GLU A 65 10.76 -21.81 -7.81
N LEU A 66 9.85 -21.71 -8.79
CA LEU A 66 10.16 -21.59 -10.20
C LEU A 66 9.93 -20.14 -10.65
N PHE A 67 10.89 -19.62 -11.41
CA PHE A 67 10.76 -18.36 -12.15
C PHE A 67 11.11 -18.55 -13.62
N VAL A 68 10.32 -17.95 -14.51
CA VAL A 68 10.54 -17.94 -15.97
C VAL A 68 10.01 -16.64 -16.57
N SER A 69 10.81 -15.96 -17.40
CA SER A 69 10.36 -14.82 -18.22
C SER A 69 10.03 -15.25 -19.64
N ILE A 70 8.87 -14.85 -20.15
CA ILE A 70 8.35 -15.28 -21.45
C ILE A 70 7.79 -14.10 -22.26
N SER A 71 8.19 -13.96 -23.53
CA SER A 71 7.60 -12.99 -24.46
C SER A 71 7.36 -13.59 -25.85
N LYS A 72 6.61 -12.88 -26.70
CA LYS A 72 6.54 -13.15 -28.15
C LYS A 72 6.98 -11.92 -28.94
N VAL A 73 7.23 -12.09 -30.23
CA VAL A 73 7.44 -10.95 -31.14
C VAL A 73 6.50 -11.04 -32.33
N GLY A 74 5.83 -9.93 -32.61
CA GLY A 74 5.06 -9.74 -33.83
C GLY A 74 3.57 -10.07 -33.70
N PRO A 75 2.80 -9.86 -34.77
CA PRO A 75 1.35 -9.71 -34.72
C PRO A 75 0.59 -11.04 -34.57
N PHE A 76 1.29 -12.18 -34.64
CA PHE A 76 0.68 -13.49 -34.53
C PHE A 76 0.36 -13.83 -33.06
N PRO A 77 -0.70 -14.63 -32.79
CA PRO A 77 -1.03 -15.04 -31.43
C PRO A 77 0.07 -15.92 -30.85
N SER A 78 0.33 -15.81 -29.55
CA SER A 78 1.22 -16.74 -28.87
C SER A 78 0.59 -18.14 -28.77
N PRO A 79 1.35 -19.22 -28.94
CA PRO A 79 0.85 -20.58 -28.75
C PRO A 79 0.64 -20.91 -27.26
N LEU A 80 -0.09 -21.99 -26.98
CA LEU A 80 -0.12 -22.60 -25.65
C LEU A 80 1.29 -23.02 -25.20
N ILE A 81 1.70 -22.57 -24.01
CA ILE A 81 2.93 -22.99 -23.33
C ILE A 81 2.56 -23.79 -22.07
N ALA A 82 3.23 -24.92 -21.85
CA ALA A 82 3.24 -25.60 -20.55
C ALA A 82 4.60 -25.50 -19.89
N ILE A 83 4.61 -25.21 -18.60
CA ILE A 83 5.80 -25.19 -17.77
C ILE A 83 5.62 -26.22 -16.66
N ASN A 84 6.56 -27.16 -16.59
CA ASN A 84 6.46 -28.30 -15.68
C ASN A 84 7.73 -28.42 -14.85
N VAL A 85 7.57 -28.80 -13.58
CA VAL A 85 8.64 -29.33 -12.74
C VAL A 85 8.33 -30.80 -12.50
N GLN A 86 9.15 -31.69 -13.05
CA GLN A 86 8.90 -33.13 -13.05
C GLN A 86 9.92 -33.87 -12.19
N TYR A 87 9.47 -34.81 -11.35
CA TYR A 87 10.36 -35.58 -10.48
C TYR A 87 10.64 -36.97 -11.03
N TYR A 88 11.90 -37.39 -10.92
CA TYR A 88 12.39 -38.67 -11.40
C TYR A 88 13.29 -39.36 -10.36
N ASN A 89 13.32 -40.69 -10.43
CA ASN A 89 14.39 -41.52 -9.85
C ASN A 89 15.11 -42.25 -10.98
N GLY A 90 16.30 -41.75 -11.36
CA GLY A 90 16.94 -42.16 -12.60
C GLY A 90 16.05 -41.81 -13.80
N ASN A 91 15.65 -42.80 -14.60
CA ASN A 91 14.76 -42.60 -15.74
C ASN A 91 13.26 -42.83 -15.43
N THR A 92 12.92 -43.11 -14.17
CA THR A 92 11.53 -43.40 -13.77
C THR A 92 10.84 -42.11 -13.37
N PHE A 93 9.79 -41.73 -14.08
CA PHE A 93 8.94 -40.58 -13.72
C PHE A 93 8.12 -40.90 -12.46
N LEU A 94 8.10 -39.96 -11.52
CA LEU A 94 7.45 -40.12 -10.22
C LEU A 94 6.23 -39.19 -10.04
N GLY A 95 6.12 -38.14 -10.85
CA GLY A 95 5.02 -37.18 -10.82
C GLY A 95 5.46 -35.76 -11.13
N ASP A 96 4.49 -34.91 -11.41
CA ASP A 96 4.69 -33.47 -11.60
C ASP A 96 4.60 -32.77 -10.24
N GLY A 97 5.61 -31.97 -9.92
CA GLY A 97 5.61 -31.06 -8.79
C GLY A 97 4.94 -29.72 -9.09
N LEU A 98 4.93 -29.34 -10.36
CA LEU A 98 4.24 -28.16 -10.86
C LEU A 98 3.82 -28.41 -12.30
N VAL A 99 2.60 -27.98 -12.64
CA VAL A 99 2.09 -27.89 -14.01
C VAL A 99 1.36 -26.57 -14.13
N THR A 100 1.90 -25.64 -14.91
CA THR A 100 1.23 -24.37 -15.23
C THR A 100 1.13 -24.19 -16.74
N PHE A 101 0.04 -23.56 -17.17
CA PHE A 101 -0.25 -23.33 -18.59
C PHE A 101 -0.43 -21.85 -18.85
N ILE A 102 0.27 -21.34 -19.87
CA ILE A 102 -0.04 -20.04 -20.46
C ILE A 102 -0.87 -20.30 -21.70
N LEU A 103 -2.15 -19.97 -21.62
CA LEU A 103 -3.10 -20.18 -22.72
C LEU A 103 -2.69 -19.39 -23.97
N SER A 104 -3.14 -19.86 -25.14
CA SER A 104 -2.91 -19.17 -26.41
C SER A 104 -3.35 -17.71 -26.34
N ASN A 105 -2.58 -16.85 -27.00
CA ASN A 105 -2.78 -15.40 -27.08
C ASN A 105 -2.72 -14.65 -25.73
N ARG A 106 -1.95 -15.17 -24.75
CA ARG A 106 -1.76 -14.55 -23.43
C ARG A 106 -0.32 -14.12 -23.11
N ILE A 107 0.63 -14.37 -24.01
CA ILE A 107 2.01 -13.88 -23.89
C ILE A 107 2.12 -12.49 -24.55
N PRO A 108 2.69 -11.48 -23.86
CA PRO A 108 2.82 -10.12 -24.37
C PRO A 108 3.83 -10.00 -25.53
N ASP A 109 3.67 -8.95 -26.32
CA ASP A 109 4.55 -8.64 -27.44
C ASP A 109 5.73 -7.78 -26.98
N ASN A 110 6.95 -8.28 -27.18
CA ASN A 110 8.17 -7.58 -26.77
C ASN A 110 8.50 -6.35 -27.65
N ASN A 111 7.69 -6.02 -28.65
CA ASN A 111 7.79 -4.71 -29.33
C ASN A 111 7.62 -3.53 -28.36
N GLU A 112 6.93 -3.73 -27.23
CA GLU A 112 6.75 -2.75 -26.15
C GLU A 112 7.71 -2.98 -24.97
N LYS A 113 8.69 -3.88 -25.12
CA LYS A 113 9.59 -4.38 -24.06
C LYS A 113 8.87 -5.10 -22.90
N ASP A 114 7.72 -5.71 -23.18
CA ASP A 114 6.90 -6.39 -22.19
C ASP A 114 7.18 -7.90 -22.16
N TRP A 115 7.29 -8.47 -20.95
CA TRP A 115 7.55 -9.89 -20.69
C TRP A 115 6.58 -10.40 -19.62
N LEU A 116 6.00 -11.57 -19.87
CA LEU A 116 5.24 -12.30 -18.87
C LEU A 116 6.20 -13.03 -17.94
N GLU A 117 6.21 -12.61 -16.69
CA GLU A 117 6.94 -13.27 -15.62
C GLU A 117 6.05 -14.32 -14.92
N VAL A 118 6.50 -15.58 -14.92
CA VAL A 118 5.81 -16.69 -14.26
C VAL A 118 6.54 -17.04 -12.97
N TYR A 119 5.86 -16.91 -11.84
CA TYR A 119 6.33 -17.31 -10.52
C TYR A 119 5.40 -18.36 -9.92
N GLU A 120 5.93 -19.54 -9.61
CA GLU A 120 5.13 -20.67 -9.13
C GLU A 120 5.90 -21.48 -8.09
N THR A 121 5.19 -22.09 -7.14
CA THR A 121 5.78 -23.00 -6.15
C THR A 121 5.51 -24.46 -6.55
N ALA A 122 6.56 -25.27 -6.63
CA ALA A 122 6.44 -26.71 -6.85
C ALA A 122 6.18 -27.45 -5.53
N SER A 123 5.39 -28.51 -5.60
CA SER A 123 5.15 -29.41 -4.47
C SER A 123 6.47 -30.05 -3.97
N PRO A 124 6.54 -30.53 -2.72
CA PRO A 124 7.76 -31.17 -2.21
C PRO A 124 8.23 -32.36 -3.05
N VAL A 125 9.56 -32.51 -3.17
CA VAL A 125 10.20 -33.63 -3.87
C VAL A 125 9.81 -34.97 -3.24
N PRO A 126 9.28 -35.94 -4.03
CA PRO A 126 8.92 -37.26 -3.53
C PRO A 126 10.08 -37.99 -2.85
N ALA A 127 9.77 -38.85 -1.87
CA ALA A 127 10.74 -39.52 -1.01
C ALA A 127 11.84 -40.31 -1.76
N THR A 128 11.54 -40.77 -2.97
CA THR A 128 12.46 -41.57 -3.79
C THR A 128 13.07 -40.80 -4.96
N ALA A 129 12.70 -39.53 -5.17
CA ALA A 129 13.19 -38.74 -6.28
C ALA A 129 14.64 -38.28 -6.04
N ASN A 130 15.45 -38.29 -7.09
CA ASN A 130 16.83 -37.79 -7.08
C ASN A 130 17.10 -36.75 -8.18
N THR A 131 16.15 -36.57 -9.11
CA THR A 131 16.25 -35.62 -10.21
C THR A 131 14.94 -34.85 -10.36
N ALA A 132 15.02 -33.53 -10.52
CA ALA A 132 13.93 -32.73 -11.04
C ALA A 132 14.28 -32.27 -12.46
N SER A 133 13.30 -32.23 -13.35
CA SER A 133 13.45 -31.68 -14.70
C SER A 133 12.46 -30.55 -14.88
N ILE A 134 12.96 -29.33 -15.14
CA ILE A 134 12.09 -28.24 -15.59
C ILE A 134 11.93 -28.39 -17.09
N VAL A 135 10.68 -28.36 -17.55
CA VAL A 135 10.31 -28.55 -18.96
C VAL A 135 9.40 -27.41 -19.39
N ILE A 136 9.87 -26.61 -20.35
CA ILE A 136 9.06 -25.56 -20.99
C ILE A 136 8.75 -26.05 -22.39
N ALA A 137 7.46 -26.31 -22.64
CA ALA A 137 6.97 -26.92 -23.87
C ALA A 137 6.00 -25.97 -24.59
N LYS A 138 6.35 -25.62 -25.82
CA LYS A 138 5.47 -24.92 -26.76
C LYS A 138 4.67 -25.92 -27.58
N PHE A 139 3.35 -25.81 -27.55
CA PHE A 139 2.46 -26.71 -28.29
C PHE A 139 2.32 -26.29 -29.77
N PRO A 140 2.00 -27.24 -30.68
CA PRO A 140 1.66 -26.95 -32.07
C PRO A 140 0.45 -26.03 -32.22
N GLU A 141 0.62 -24.91 -32.92
CA GLU A 141 -0.48 -24.01 -33.26
C GLU A 141 -0.20 -23.32 -34.60
N LEU A 142 -1.07 -23.52 -35.60
CA LEU A 142 -0.89 -22.95 -36.93
C LEU A 142 -0.99 -21.42 -36.86
N GLY A 143 0.02 -20.73 -37.40
CA GLY A 143 0.03 -19.27 -37.44
C GLY A 143 0.36 -18.62 -36.09
N SER A 144 0.91 -19.37 -35.13
CA SER A 144 1.39 -18.79 -33.87
C SER A 144 2.72 -18.06 -34.03
N ALA A 145 2.96 -17.06 -33.18
CA ALA A 145 4.24 -16.38 -33.07
C ALA A 145 5.34 -17.28 -32.51
N ASP A 146 6.58 -16.85 -32.72
CA ASP A 146 7.74 -17.34 -31.97
C ASP A 146 7.65 -16.88 -30.51
N VAL A 147 8.12 -17.72 -29.59
CA VAL A 147 8.15 -17.44 -28.16
C VAL A 147 9.59 -17.39 -27.68
N PHE A 148 9.91 -16.41 -26.84
CA PHE A 148 11.22 -16.19 -26.26
C PHE A 148 11.16 -16.47 -24.78
N ILE A 149 12.12 -17.23 -24.28
CA ILE A 149 12.23 -17.65 -22.88
C ILE A 149 13.57 -17.16 -22.35
N ASP A 150 13.51 -16.53 -21.19
CA ASP A 150 14.69 -16.01 -20.51
C ASP A 150 14.57 -16.12 -18.98
N ASP A 151 15.67 -15.87 -18.28
CA ASP A 151 15.77 -15.80 -16.81
C ASP A 151 15.17 -17.00 -16.05
N ILE A 152 15.40 -18.22 -16.54
CA ILE A 152 14.87 -19.43 -15.88
C ILE A 152 15.62 -19.69 -14.56
N SER A 153 14.90 -19.86 -13.47
CA SER A 153 15.47 -20.33 -12.21
C SER A 153 14.58 -21.34 -11.47
N LEU A 154 15.22 -22.30 -10.80
CA LEU A 154 14.56 -23.22 -9.86
C LEU A 154 15.30 -23.14 -8.53
N LEU A 155 14.69 -22.49 -7.55
CA LEU A 155 15.32 -22.14 -6.29
C LEU A 155 14.94 -23.15 -5.21
N SER A 156 15.92 -23.82 -4.58
CA SER A 156 15.65 -24.75 -3.48
C SER A 156 15.28 -24.00 -2.19
N VAL A 157 14.09 -24.29 -1.65
CA VAL A 157 13.56 -23.82 -0.36
C VAL A 157 13.80 -24.94 0.67
N GLY A 158 14.48 -24.65 1.79
CA GLY A 158 15.00 -25.68 2.69
C GLY A 158 13.95 -26.28 3.63
N SER A 159 13.80 -27.60 3.65
CA SER A 159 13.08 -28.31 4.72
C SER A 159 13.96 -28.44 5.97
N THR A 160 13.39 -28.12 7.13
CA THR A 160 14.03 -28.07 8.45
C THR A 160 14.73 -29.37 8.87
N GLY A 161 16.04 -29.30 9.06
CA GLY A 161 16.85 -30.34 9.70
C GLY A 161 18.20 -29.80 10.13
N THR A 162 18.33 -29.51 11.44
CA THR A 162 19.52 -29.04 12.18
C THR A 162 20.09 -27.67 11.80
N SER A 163 20.10 -26.79 12.80
CA SER A 163 20.61 -25.42 12.82
C SER A 163 22.02 -25.28 12.24
N ILE A 164 22.10 -24.70 11.04
CA ILE A 164 23.28 -23.97 10.56
C ILE A 164 23.03 -22.50 10.94
N PRO A 165 24.01 -21.75 11.47
CA PRO A 165 23.77 -20.37 11.86
C PRO A 165 23.39 -19.58 10.61
N GLU A 166 22.18 -19.03 10.61
CA GLU A 166 21.79 -18.03 9.62
C GLU A 166 22.86 -16.93 9.64
N THR A 167 23.46 -16.63 8.49
CA THR A 167 24.43 -15.55 8.43
C THR A 167 23.73 -14.29 8.91
N THR A 168 24.38 -13.53 9.80
CA THR A 168 23.82 -12.36 10.48
C THR A 168 23.15 -11.33 9.56
N CYS A 169 23.54 -11.27 8.26
CA CYS A 169 22.87 -10.50 7.20
C CYS A 169 21.35 -10.76 7.11
N PHE A 170 20.92 -12.03 7.09
CA PHE A 170 19.56 -12.37 6.63
C PHE A 170 18.52 -12.17 7.72
N GLN A 171 18.83 -12.48 8.97
CA GLN A 171 17.81 -12.53 10.02
C GLN A 171 17.31 -11.15 10.44
N ASP A 172 18.22 -10.23 10.73
CA ASP A 172 17.83 -8.92 11.24
C ASP A 172 17.20 -8.05 10.13
N THR A 173 17.74 -8.10 8.91
CA THR A 173 17.22 -7.30 7.79
C THR A 173 15.92 -7.85 7.21
N LYS A 174 15.78 -9.18 7.06
CA LYS A 174 14.55 -9.79 6.53
C LYS A 174 13.36 -9.50 7.42
N ALA A 175 13.48 -9.71 8.73
CA ALA A 175 12.39 -9.45 9.66
C ALA A 175 11.93 -7.99 9.57
N LYS A 176 12.85 -7.03 9.52
CA LYS A 176 12.49 -5.61 9.37
C LYS A 176 11.88 -5.30 8.00
N LEU A 177 12.37 -5.89 6.92
CA LEU A 177 11.78 -5.73 5.58
C LEU A 177 10.37 -6.35 5.51
N GLN A 178 10.13 -7.47 6.20
CA GLN A 178 8.81 -8.10 6.27
C GLN A 178 7.77 -7.16 6.90
N HIS A 179 8.15 -6.40 7.93
CA HIS A 179 7.31 -5.34 8.50
C HIS A 179 7.06 -4.19 7.52
N CYS A 180 7.93 -4.01 6.52
CA CYS A 180 7.78 -3.05 5.44
C CYS A 180 7.10 -3.59 4.18
N THR A 181 6.58 -4.83 4.20
CA THR A 181 5.78 -5.34 3.09
C THR A 181 4.56 -4.46 2.89
N GLY A 182 4.33 -4.01 1.66
CA GLY A 182 3.29 -3.05 1.28
C GLY A 182 3.68 -1.58 1.44
N HIS A 183 4.84 -1.26 2.04
CA HIS A 183 5.26 0.12 2.27
C HIS A 183 6.21 0.64 1.18
N TYR A 184 6.13 1.94 0.92
CA TYR A 184 7.06 2.67 0.06
C TYR A 184 8.32 3.00 0.85
N VAL A 185 9.49 2.69 0.29
CA VAL A 185 10.79 2.82 0.97
C VAL A 185 11.86 3.36 0.02
N SER A 186 12.90 3.95 0.60
CA SER A 186 14.19 4.19 -0.04
C SER A 186 15.13 3.04 0.30
N LEU A 187 15.79 2.41 -0.69
CA LEU A 187 16.80 1.38 -0.49
C LEU A 187 18.18 1.88 -0.91
N VAL A 188 19.17 1.70 -0.04
CA VAL A 188 20.59 1.87 -0.38
C VAL A 188 21.17 0.49 -0.65
N LEU A 189 21.65 0.25 -1.87
CA LEU A 189 22.22 -1.03 -2.26
C LEU A 189 23.76 -1.03 -2.22
N SER A 190 24.36 -2.16 -1.89
CA SER A 190 25.81 -2.36 -1.88
C SER A 190 26.39 -2.17 -3.28
N GLY A 191 27.35 -1.26 -3.43
CA GLY A 191 27.95 -0.95 -4.74
C GLY A 191 27.17 0.08 -5.57
N CYS A 192 26.02 0.57 -5.09
CA CYS A 192 25.28 1.68 -5.69
C CYS A 192 25.51 2.97 -4.91
N CYS A 193 25.61 4.10 -5.63
CA CYS A 193 25.77 5.43 -5.01
C CYS A 193 24.44 6.17 -4.80
N THR A 194 23.38 5.80 -5.53
CA THR A 194 22.08 6.46 -5.47
C THR A 194 21.03 5.53 -4.87
N PRO A 195 20.29 5.94 -3.82
CA PRO A 195 19.18 5.16 -3.31
C PRO A 195 18.09 4.99 -4.37
N ILE A 196 17.51 3.80 -4.44
CA ILE A 196 16.33 3.53 -5.28
C ILE A 196 15.07 3.63 -4.42
N GLN A 197 13.98 4.10 -5.00
CA GLN A 197 12.71 4.30 -4.29
C GLN A 197 11.61 3.47 -4.95
N GLY A 198 10.72 2.95 -4.12
CA GLY A 198 9.72 2.00 -4.57
C GLY A 198 9.05 1.30 -3.41
N GLN A 199 8.17 0.38 -3.73
CA GLN A 199 7.34 -0.33 -2.77
C GLN A 199 7.83 -1.76 -2.59
N ILE A 200 7.96 -2.22 -1.35
CA ILE A 200 8.23 -3.64 -1.08
C ILE A 200 6.91 -4.38 -1.27
N SER A 201 6.77 -5.15 -2.35
CA SER A 201 5.57 -5.94 -2.62
C SER A 201 5.55 -7.24 -1.83
N ASN A 202 6.71 -7.88 -1.66
CA ASN A 202 6.86 -9.14 -0.94
C ASN A 202 8.29 -9.31 -0.40
N VAL A 203 8.47 -10.13 0.63
CA VAL A 203 9.77 -10.45 1.24
C VAL A 203 9.91 -11.95 1.40
N ASP A 204 10.77 -12.54 0.58
CA ASP A 204 11.04 -13.97 0.53
C ASP A 204 12.29 -14.34 1.35
N GLU A 205 12.73 -15.59 1.25
CA GLU A 205 13.78 -16.13 2.13
C GLU A 205 15.18 -15.50 1.89
N GLY A 206 15.39 -14.78 0.78
CA GLY A 206 16.66 -14.10 0.49
C GLY A 206 16.55 -12.84 -0.38
N SER A 207 15.35 -12.45 -0.81
CA SER A 207 15.10 -11.30 -1.66
C SER A 207 13.80 -10.59 -1.29
N ILE A 208 13.66 -9.37 -1.77
CA ILE A 208 12.38 -8.66 -1.79
C ILE A 208 11.92 -8.49 -3.24
N LEU A 209 10.62 -8.51 -3.46
CA LEU A 209 10.02 -8.01 -4.70
C LEU A 209 9.79 -6.50 -4.52
N PHE A 210 10.44 -5.68 -5.34
CA PHE A 210 10.45 -4.23 -5.21
C PHE A 210 9.88 -3.56 -6.44
N ILE A 211 8.82 -2.75 -6.27
CA ILE A 211 8.12 -2.06 -7.35
C ILE A 211 8.57 -0.60 -7.38
N SER A 212 9.37 -0.23 -8.36
CA SER A 212 9.84 1.14 -8.58
C SER A 212 9.16 1.79 -9.78
N THR A 213 9.50 3.06 -10.07
CA THR A 213 9.07 3.74 -11.31
C THR A 213 9.66 3.11 -12.57
N GLU A 214 10.79 2.40 -12.45
CA GLU A 214 11.45 1.70 -13.55
C GLU A 214 10.88 0.29 -13.77
N GLY A 215 9.91 -0.13 -12.93
CA GLY A 215 9.31 -1.46 -12.95
C GLY A 215 9.58 -2.25 -11.67
N THR A 216 9.18 -3.52 -11.72
CA THR A 216 9.34 -4.49 -10.63
C THR A 216 10.70 -5.17 -10.71
N SER A 217 11.36 -5.38 -9.58
CA SER A 217 12.67 -6.03 -9.52
C SER A 217 12.82 -6.88 -8.26
N ALA A 218 13.43 -8.05 -8.38
CA ALA A 218 13.84 -8.85 -7.23
C ALA A 218 15.20 -8.34 -6.70
N ILE A 219 15.25 -7.91 -5.43
CA ILE A 219 16.46 -7.38 -4.80
C ILE A 219 16.92 -8.34 -3.70
N ALA A 220 18.15 -8.83 -3.80
CA ALA A 220 18.72 -9.67 -2.74
C ALA A 220 18.86 -8.89 -1.42
N ILE A 221 18.40 -9.48 -0.31
CA ILE A 221 18.41 -8.83 1.02
C ILE A 221 19.83 -8.46 1.46
N CYS A 222 20.83 -9.30 1.15
CA CYS A 222 22.23 -8.98 1.50
C CYS A 222 22.84 -7.84 0.67
N ASN A 223 22.19 -7.40 -0.41
CA ASN A 223 22.59 -6.19 -1.12
C ASN A 223 22.02 -4.93 -0.47
N ILE A 224 21.05 -5.04 0.45
CA ILE A 224 20.43 -3.89 1.10
C ILE A 224 21.32 -3.45 2.27
N VAL A 225 21.99 -2.31 2.10
CA VAL A 225 22.83 -1.68 3.14
C VAL A 225 21.96 -1.01 4.18
N SER A 226 20.93 -0.30 3.72
CA SER A 226 19.92 0.31 4.57
C SER A 226 18.64 0.52 3.78
N PHE A 227 17.55 0.68 4.51
CA PHE A 227 16.30 1.15 3.95
C PHE A 227 15.65 2.16 4.89
N THR A 228 14.86 3.06 4.31
CA THR A 228 14.14 4.09 5.04
C THR A 228 12.70 4.08 4.59
N SER A 229 11.76 3.96 5.53
CA SER A 229 10.33 4.12 5.28
C SER A 229 10.05 5.52 4.73
N ILE A 230 9.30 5.58 3.63
CA ILE A 230 8.81 6.82 3.05
C ILE A 230 7.28 6.76 3.11
N PRO A 231 6.66 7.37 4.14
CA PRO A 231 5.23 7.58 4.14
C PRO A 231 4.77 8.30 2.87
N LEU A 232 3.58 7.97 2.40
CA LEU A 232 2.92 8.62 1.29
C LEU A 232 1.70 9.37 1.81
N VAL A 233 1.53 10.61 1.35
CA VAL A 233 0.32 11.39 1.55
C VAL A 233 -0.67 11.01 0.46
N TYR A 234 -1.85 10.55 0.86
CA TYR A 234 -3.00 10.40 -0.01
C TYR A 234 -4.00 11.51 0.32
N GLY A 235 -4.63 12.11 -0.68
CA GLY A 235 -5.67 13.10 -0.42
C GLY A 235 -6.70 13.19 -1.53
N ALA A 236 -7.91 13.58 -1.14
CA ALA A 236 -9.06 13.66 -2.03
C ALA A 236 -9.10 15.00 -2.76
N ASN A 237 -9.13 14.97 -4.10
CA ASN A 237 -9.43 16.12 -4.95
C ASN A 237 -10.93 16.13 -5.24
N LEU A 238 -11.67 16.99 -4.54
CA LEU A 238 -13.12 16.93 -4.49
C LEU A 238 -13.76 17.16 -5.87
N ASN A 239 -13.26 18.12 -6.64
CA ASN A 239 -13.89 18.50 -7.92
C ASN A 239 -13.43 17.63 -9.09
N GLU A 240 -12.35 16.86 -8.92
CA GLU A 240 -11.76 15.99 -9.95
C GLU A 240 -12.13 14.51 -9.79
N ASN A 241 -12.79 14.14 -8.69
CA ASN A 241 -13.14 12.75 -8.38
C ASN A 241 -11.91 11.83 -8.36
N THR A 242 -10.78 12.34 -7.85
CA THR A 242 -9.52 11.61 -7.77
C THR A 242 -8.87 11.67 -6.39
N VAL A 243 -7.93 10.76 -6.15
CA VAL A 243 -7.00 10.78 -5.02
C VAL A 243 -5.59 11.00 -5.51
N PHE A 244 -4.91 12.03 -5.02
CA PHE A 244 -3.49 12.28 -5.32
C PHE A 244 -2.56 11.49 -4.39
N ILE A 245 -1.31 11.32 -4.79
CA ILE A 245 -0.29 10.62 -4.01
C ILE A 245 1.02 11.39 -4.02
N VAL A 246 1.45 11.87 -2.85
CA VAL A 246 2.68 12.66 -2.68
C VAL A 246 3.66 11.92 -1.77
N SER A 247 4.92 11.87 -2.17
CA SER A 247 5.99 11.31 -1.33
C SER A 247 6.41 12.30 -0.25
N THR A 248 6.46 11.83 1.01
CA THR A 248 6.94 12.68 2.10
C THR A 248 8.45 12.90 2.07
N LEU A 249 9.19 12.18 1.24
CA LEU A 249 10.63 12.37 1.08
C LEU A 249 10.92 13.52 0.11
N SER A 250 10.33 13.46 -1.09
CA SER A 250 10.58 14.41 -2.18
C SER A 250 9.66 15.62 -2.19
N ASN A 251 8.52 15.58 -1.48
CA ASN A 251 7.46 16.60 -1.58
C ASN A 251 6.96 16.79 -3.02
N THR A 252 6.83 15.68 -3.75
CA THR A 252 6.31 15.68 -5.13
C THR A 252 5.27 14.59 -5.29
N ALA A 253 4.34 14.80 -6.23
CA ALA A 253 3.49 13.72 -6.71
C ALA A 253 4.36 12.59 -7.27
N VAL A 254 4.06 11.35 -6.90
CA VAL A 254 4.86 10.17 -7.30
C VAL A 254 4.12 9.23 -8.25
N LYS A 255 2.80 9.42 -8.43
CA LYS A 255 1.94 8.60 -9.30
C LYS A 255 0.84 9.46 -9.92
N ALA A 256 0.21 8.95 -10.97
CA ALA A 256 -1.01 9.54 -11.50
C ALA A 256 -2.13 9.48 -10.44
N PRO A 257 -3.05 10.47 -10.41
CA PRO A 257 -4.20 10.43 -9.50
C PRO A 257 -5.08 9.21 -9.73
N ILE A 258 -5.61 8.65 -8.65
CA ILE A 258 -6.49 7.47 -8.67
C ILE A 258 -7.92 7.94 -8.80
N ILE A 259 -8.63 7.54 -9.85
CA ILE A 259 -10.05 7.87 -10.03
C ILE A 259 -10.89 7.11 -8.99
N VAL A 260 -11.77 7.83 -8.30
CA VAL A 260 -12.69 7.30 -7.27
C VAL A 260 -14.13 7.72 -7.59
N GLY A 261 -15.02 7.72 -6.59
CA GLY A 261 -16.40 8.16 -6.77
C GLY A 261 -16.53 9.68 -6.76
N ASP A 262 -17.77 10.16 -6.85
CA ASP A 262 -18.08 11.58 -6.97
C ASP A 262 -17.89 12.36 -5.67
N SER A 263 -17.25 13.53 -5.79
CA SER A 263 -16.94 14.45 -4.71
C SER A 263 -16.26 13.79 -3.50
N PRO A 264 -15.08 13.17 -3.67
CA PRO A 264 -14.36 12.59 -2.55
C PRO A 264 -13.95 13.70 -1.57
N ILE A 265 -14.20 13.51 -0.28
CA ILE A 265 -14.01 14.57 0.73
C ILE A 265 -13.05 14.20 1.85
N ASP A 266 -12.99 12.92 2.22
CA ASP A 266 -12.15 12.42 3.30
C ASP A 266 -11.57 11.03 2.98
N ILE A 267 -10.46 10.69 3.61
CA ILE A 267 -9.70 9.46 3.40
C ILE A 267 -9.11 8.94 4.71
N ALA A 268 -9.24 7.64 4.96
CA ALA A 268 -8.54 6.96 6.05
C ALA A 268 -7.76 5.75 5.54
N ILE A 269 -6.57 5.51 6.10
CA ILE A 269 -5.68 4.41 5.72
C ILE A 269 -5.66 3.37 6.85
N THR A 270 -5.70 2.10 6.49
CA THR A 270 -5.64 1.01 7.47
C THR A 270 -4.31 1.03 8.24
N PRO A 271 -4.27 0.56 9.50
CA PRO A 271 -3.04 0.58 10.32
C PRO A 271 -1.87 -0.22 9.73
N ASP A 272 -2.14 -1.22 8.90
CA ASP A 272 -1.14 -1.98 8.14
C ASP A 272 -0.68 -1.26 6.85
N GLY A 273 -1.27 -0.10 6.54
CA GLY A 273 -0.97 0.71 5.37
C GLY A 273 -1.44 0.12 4.05
N THR A 274 -2.11 -1.04 4.01
CA THR A 274 -2.39 -1.78 2.76
C THR A 274 -3.63 -1.31 2.01
N ARG A 275 -4.55 -0.59 2.69
CA ARG A 275 -5.78 -0.08 2.08
C ARG A 275 -6.06 1.36 2.50
N ALA A 276 -6.61 2.14 1.57
CA ALA A 276 -7.20 3.44 1.86
C ALA A 276 -8.70 3.41 1.54
N TYR A 277 -9.51 3.99 2.41
CA TYR A 277 -10.96 4.13 2.26
C TYR A 277 -11.29 5.60 2.04
N VAL A 278 -11.95 5.89 0.92
CA VAL A 278 -12.23 7.25 0.45
C VAL A 278 -13.71 7.50 0.48
N VAL A 279 -14.13 8.54 1.19
CA VAL A 279 -15.54 8.93 1.31
C VAL A 279 -15.96 9.74 0.11
N ASN A 280 -16.85 9.19 -0.72
CA ASN A 280 -17.40 9.86 -1.90
C ASN A 280 -18.73 10.53 -1.53
N ARG A 281 -18.68 11.83 -1.23
CA ARG A 281 -19.82 12.58 -0.71
C ARG A 281 -20.98 12.65 -1.70
N GLY A 282 -20.68 12.80 -2.99
CA GLY A 282 -21.68 12.93 -4.06
C GLY A 282 -22.44 11.64 -4.32
N ASP A 283 -21.75 10.50 -4.22
CA ASP A 283 -22.31 9.18 -4.53
C ASP A 283 -22.94 8.46 -3.33
N SER A 284 -22.75 8.96 -2.10
CA SER A 284 -23.11 8.22 -0.87
C SER A 284 -22.44 6.84 -0.79
N THR A 285 -21.15 6.79 -1.18
CA THR A 285 -20.35 5.56 -1.19
C THR A 285 -18.97 5.76 -0.56
N VAL A 286 -18.28 4.64 -0.31
CA VAL A 286 -16.84 4.61 0.03
C VAL A 286 -16.09 3.78 -1.02
N SER A 287 -15.07 4.38 -1.63
CA SER A 287 -14.13 3.65 -2.51
C SER A 287 -13.01 3.03 -1.67
N VAL A 288 -12.55 1.83 -2.04
CA VAL A 288 -11.41 1.17 -1.39
C VAL A 288 -10.25 1.13 -2.36
N ILE A 289 -9.09 1.65 -1.97
CA ILE A 289 -7.86 1.65 -2.76
C ILE A 289 -6.90 0.63 -2.15
N ASN A 290 -6.30 -0.21 -2.98
CA ASN A 290 -5.11 -0.97 -2.63
C ASN A 290 -3.90 -0.03 -2.72
N THR A 291 -3.21 0.25 -1.62
CA THR A 291 -2.08 1.20 -1.61
C THR A 291 -0.81 0.62 -2.24
N ILE A 292 -0.74 -0.70 -2.44
CA ILE A 292 0.34 -1.39 -3.13
C ILE A 292 0.21 -1.18 -4.63
N THR A 293 -0.93 -1.55 -5.19
CA THR A 293 -1.16 -1.43 -6.63
C THR A 293 -1.64 -0.03 -7.03
N ASN A 294 -2.08 0.78 -6.07
CA ASN A 294 -2.66 2.12 -6.28
C ASN A 294 -3.89 2.06 -7.19
N THR A 295 -4.71 1.02 -6.98
CA THR A 295 -5.93 0.76 -7.76
C THR A 295 -7.13 0.62 -6.84
N VAL A 296 -8.29 1.02 -7.34
CA VAL A 296 -9.57 0.78 -6.64
C VAL A 296 -9.88 -0.72 -6.64
N ILE A 297 -10.26 -1.25 -5.48
CA ILE A 297 -10.64 -2.64 -5.26
C ILE A 297 -12.17 -2.74 -5.20
N GLY A 298 -12.73 -3.62 -6.05
CA GLY A 298 -14.14 -3.97 -6.00
C GLY A 298 -15.08 -2.81 -6.39
N THR A 299 -16.36 -2.97 -6.06
CA THR A 299 -17.38 -1.92 -6.25
C THR A 299 -17.42 -0.98 -5.04
N PRO A 300 -17.71 0.32 -5.22
CA PRO A 300 -17.90 1.25 -4.11
C PRO A 300 -18.92 0.74 -3.08
N ILE A 301 -18.62 0.93 -1.80
CA ILE A 301 -19.45 0.47 -0.68
C ILE A 301 -20.53 1.50 -0.42
N SER A 302 -21.80 1.16 -0.63
CA SER A 302 -22.91 2.07 -0.32
C SER A 302 -23.03 2.33 1.18
N VAL A 303 -23.15 3.60 1.56
CA VAL A 303 -23.33 4.05 2.94
C VAL A 303 -24.55 4.98 3.03
N GLY A 304 -24.65 5.79 4.10
CA GLY A 304 -25.72 6.78 4.22
C GLY A 304 -25.46 8.01 3.33
N SER A 305 -26.47 8.88 3.27
CA SER A 305 -26.47 10.10 2.48
C SER A 305 -25.49 11.16 2.99
N PHE A 306 -24.81 11.81 2.05
CA PHE A 306 -23.78 12.82 2.29
C PHE A 306 -22.76 12.37 3.34
N PRO A 307 -21.99 11.29 3.06
CA PRO A 307 -20.92 10.89 3.96
C PRO A 307 -19.80 11.94 3.91
N VAL A 308 -19.22 12.25 5.08
CA VAL A 308 -18.27 13.39 5.22
C VAL A 308 -16.97 13.04 5.91
N ALA A 309 -16.93 12.01 6.76
CA ALA A 309 -15.72 11.62 7.48
C ALA A 309 -15.64 10.11 7.68
N ILE A 310 -14.43 9.60 7.85
CA ILE A 310 -14.15 8.17 8.09
C ILE A 310 -13.02 7.96 9.09
N ALA A 311 -13.19 7.02 10.03
CA ALA A 311 -12.13 6.55 10.90
C ALA A 311 -12.06 5.03 10.94
N ILE A 312 -10.85 4.48 11.05
CA ILE A 312 -10.58 3.02 11.07
C ILE A 312 -10.09 2.62 12.46
N THR A 313 -10.57 1.49 12.97
CA THR A 313 -10.12 0.94 14.26
C THR A 313 -8.65 0.56 14.22
N SER A 314 -7.96 0.61 15.36
CA SER A 314 -6.51 0.33 15.45
C SER A 314 -6.13 -1.12 15.10
N ASP A 315 -7.08 -2.05 15.18
CA ASP A 315 -6.94 -3.43 14.69
C ASP A 315 -7.17 -3.56 13.17
N GLY A 316 -7.56 -2.47 12.50
CA GLY A 316 -7.84 -2.41 11.08
C GLY A 316 -9.11 -3.14 10.64
N THR A 317 -9.94 -3.68 11.54
CA THR A 317 -11.05 -4.58 11.17
C THR A 317 -12.36 -3.86 10.83
N ARG A 318 -12.52 -2.60 11.25
CA ARG A 318 -13.73 -1.80 11.03
C ARG A 318 -13.41 -0.37 10.63
N ALA A 319 -14.21 0.16 9.71
CA ALA A 319 -14.25 1.59 9.40
C ALA A 319 -15.62 2.18 9.75
N TYR A 320 -15.64 3.37 10.34
CA TYR A 320 -16.85 4.09 10.74
C TYR A 320 -16.98 5.32 9.87
N VAL A 321 -18.11 5.44 9.16
CA VAL A 321 -18.37 6.50 8.18
C VAL A 321 -19.48 7.38 8.68
N VAL A 322 -19.20 8.68 8.82
CA VAL A 322 -20.17 9.67 9.27
C VAL A 322 -21.06 10.09 8.10
N ASN A 323 -22.36 9.84 8.21
CA ASN A 323 -23.36 10.20 7.20
C ASN A 323 -24.11 11.47 7.64
N GLN A 324 -23.63 12.63 7.21
CA GLN A 324 -24.16 13.94 7.61
C GLN A 324 -25.65 14.06 7.29
N GLY A 325 -26.07 13.62 6.09
CA GLY A 325 -27.44 13.74 5.60
C GLY A 325 -28.46 12.88 6.35
N ASN A 326 -28.01 11.82 7.03
CA ASN A 326 -28.89 10.94 7.80
C ASN A 326 -28.77 11.11 9.31
N SER A 327 -27.81 11.89 9.82
CA SER A 327 -27.48 11.93 11.26
C SER A 327 -27.17 10.53 11.81
N THR A 328 -26.37 9.75 11.06
CA THR A 328 -25.98 8.38 11.43
C THR A 328 -24.50 8.11 11.15
N VAL A 329 -23.99 7.02 11.71
CA VAL A 329 -22.70 6.44 11.36
C VAL A 329 -22.90 5.03 10.79
N SER A 330 -22.35 4.76 9.60
CA SER A 330 -22.27 3.42 9.02
C SER A 330 -21.01 2.71 9.51
N VAL A 331 -21.09 1.41 9.75
CA VAL A 331 -19.92 0.59 10.10
C VAL A 331 -19.61 -0.34 8.94
N ILE A 332 -18.38 -0.32 8.45
CA ILE A 332 -17.89 -1.17 7.36
C ILE A 332 -16.94 -2.21 7.97
N SER A 333 -17.14 -3.49 7.63
CA SER A 333 -16.12 -4.52 7.84
C SER A 333 -15.05 -4.40 6.76
N THR A 334 -13.80 -4.15 7.14
CA THR A 334 -12.68 -4.01 6.20
C THR A 334 -12.24 -5.36 5.62
N ILE A 335 -12.56 -6.45 6.30
CA ILE A 335 -12.29 -7.82 5.85
C ILE A 335 -13.15 -8.14 4.62
N THR A 336 -14.42 -7.77 4.67
CA THR A 336 -15.41 -8.11 3.62
C THR A 336 -15.74 -6.96 2.69
N ASN A 337 -15.32 -5.72 3.02
CA ASN A 337 -15.71 -4.49 2.35
C ASN A 337 -17.24 -4.33 2.24
N THR A 338 -17.95 -4.59 3.34
CA THR A 338 -19.41 -4.46 3.41
C THR A 338 -19.85 -3.71 4.66
N VAL A 339 -20.98 -2.99 4.56
CA VAL A 339 -21.63 -2.39 5.74
C VAL A 339 -22.19 -3.50 6.63
N ILE A 340 -21.91 -3.40 7.93
CA ILE A 340 -22.36 -4.35 8.96
C ILE A 340 -23.31 -3.68 9.94
N GLY A 341 -24.39 -4.37 10.26
CA GLY A 341 -25.41 -3.88 11.20
C GLY A 341 -26.27 -2.74 10.64
N THR A 342 -27.09 -2.17 11.51
CA THR A 342 -27.90 -0.98 11.20
C THR A 342 -27.07 0.29 11.43
N PRO A 343 -27.29 1.37 10.66
CA PRO A 343 -26.66 2.66 10.92
C PRO A 343 -26.89 3.14 12.36
N ILE A 344 -25.85 3.67 12.99
CA ILE A 344 -25.89 4.13 14.39
C ILE A 344 -26.39 5.56 14.40
N SER A 345 -27.56 5.82 14.98
CA SER A 345 -28.09 7.19 15.13
C SER A 345 -27.21 8.01 16.07
N VAL A 346 -26.86 9.22 15.66
CA VAL A 346 -26.11 10.22 16.43
C VAL A 346 -26.86 11.55 16.43
N GLY A 347 -26.22 12.65 16.84
CA GLY A 347 -26.82 13.97 16.81
C GLY A 347 -26.89 14.57 15.41
N SER A 348 -27.43 15.78 15.33
CA SER A 348 -27.71 16.51 14.08
C SER A 348 -26.44 16.94 13.35
N THR A 349 -26.48 16.79 12.02
CA THR A 349 -25.42 17.12 11.05
C THR A 349 -24.03 16.70 11.56
N PRO A 350 -23.78 15.39 11.71
CA PRO A 350 -22.50 14.93 12.19
C PRO A 350 -21.40 15.22 11.14
N GLU A 351 -20.22 15.60 11.60
CA GLU A 351 -19.18 16.20 10.75
C GLU A 351 -17.89 15.37 10.70
N ASP A 352 -17.39 14.93 11.86
CA ASP A 352 -16.09 14.29 12.00
C ASP A 352 -16.13 13.19 13.07
N ILE A 353 -15.16 12.26 13.02
CA ILE A 353 -15.07 11.11 13.91
C ILE A 353 -13.62 10.75 14.26
N ALA A 354 -13.36 10.49 15.55
CA ALA A 354 -12.08 9.93 16.01
C ALA A 354 -12.30 8.69 16.87
N ILE A 355 -11.43 7.69 16.72
CA ILE A 355 -11.48 6.43 17.47
C ILE A 355 -10.35 6.41 18.50
N THR A 356 -10.65 5.93 19.72
CA THR A 356 -9.63 5.78 20.77
C THR A 356 -8.55 4.78 20.35
N PRO A 357 -7.29 4.95 20.77
CA PRO A 357 -6.20 4.04 20.40
C PRO A 357 -6.44 2.56 20.77
N ASP A 358 -7.16 2.31 21.86
CA ASP A 358 -7.59 0.97 22.27
C ASP A 358 -8.71 0.37 21.39
N GLY A 359 -9.22 1.15 20.44
CA GLY A 359 -10.27 0.77 19.50
C GLY A 359 -11.66 0.64 20.11
N THR A 360 -11.88 0.96 21.40
CA THR A 360 -13.13 0.63 22.12
C THR A 360 -14.22 1.69 22.00
N ARG A 361 -13.86 2.94 21.66
CA ARG A 361 -14.80 4.06 21.55
C ARG A 361 -14.55 4.89 20.31
N ALA A 362 -15.62 5.38 19.69
CA ALA A 362 -15.57 6.40 18.65
C ALA A 362 -16.31 7.66 19.11
N TYR A 363 -15.73 8.82 18.90
CA TYR A 363 -16.29 10.13 19.25
C TYR A 363 -16.69 10.83 17.96
N VAL A 364 -17.98 11.13 17.83
CA VAL A 364 -18.57 11.71 16.62
C VAL A 364 -19.02 13.12 16.94
N ILE A 365 -18.54 14.09 16.17
CA ILE A 365 -18.97 15.47 16.28
C ILE A 365 -20.36 15.61 15.69
N ASN A 366 -21.28 16.22 16.44
CA ASN A 366 -22.60 16.61 15.96
C ASN A 366 -22.62 18.14 15.80
N ARG A 367 -22.27 18.64 14.61
CA ARG A 367 -22.11 20.08 14.33
C ARG A 367 -23.37 20.89 14.63
N GLY A 368 -24.54 20.33 14.32
CA GLY A 368 -25.83 21.00 14.45
C GLY A 368 -26.30 21.12 15.89
N ASP A 369 -25.85 20.20 16.75
CA ASP A 369 -26.25 20.15 18.16
C ASP A 369 -25.20 20.76 19.10
N SER A 370 -24.00 21.11 18.61
CA SER A 370 -22.87 21.52 19.45
C SER A 370 -22.52 20.48 20.52
N THR A 371 -22.53 19.21 20.13
CA THR A 371 -22.22 18.08 21.02
C THR A 371 -21.30 17.06 20.36
N VAL A 372 -20.77 16.13 21.15
CA VAL A 372 -20.05 14.94 20.70
C VAL A 372 -20.76 13.68 21.19
N SER A 373 -21.16 12.80 20.28
CA SER A 373 -21.69 11.47 20.60
C SER A 373 -20.53 10.51 20.86
N VAL A 374 -20.66 9.63 21.85
CA VAL A 374 -19.69 8.55 22.09
C VAL A 374 -20.32 7.23 21.70
N ILE A 375 -19.70 6.48 20.78
CA ILE A 375 -20.12 5.17 20.33
C ILE A 375 -19.21 4.12 20.97
N SER A 376 -19.77 3.07 21.56
CA SER A 376 -19.00 1.86 21.85
C SER A 376 -18.84 1.06 20.56
N THR A 377 -17.60 0.80 20.16
CA THR A 377 -17.28 0.01 18.96
C THR A 377 -17.52 -1.48 19.16
N ILE A 378 -17.60 -1.94 20.41
CA ILE A 378 -17.90 -3.33 20.75
C ILE A 378 -19.36 -3.64 20.43
N THR A 379 -20.27 -2.76 20.85
CA THR A 379 -21.72 -2.95 20.71
C THR A 379 -22.31 -2.21 19.51
N ASN A 380 -21.56 -1.29 18.87
CA ASN A 380 -22.04 -0.39 17.83
C ASN A 380 -23.26 0.44 18.28
N THR A 381 -23.19 1.00 19.49
CA THR A 381 -24.27 1.82 20.06
C THR A 381 -23.71 3.08 20.70
N VAL A 382 -24.47 4.18 20.65
CA VAL A 382 -24.18 5.39 21.44
C VAL A 382 -24.26 5.05 22.93
N ILE A 383 -23.27 5.53 23.70
CA ILE A 383 -23.17 5.35 25.14
C ILE A 383 -23.25 6.71 25.85
N GLY A 384 -24.07 6.78 26.89
CA GLY A 384 -24.28 8.00 27.67
C GLY A 384 -25.05 9.10 26.92
N ILE A 385 -25.06 10.29 27.50
CA ILE A 385 -25.60 11.50 26.88
C ILE A 385 -24.51 12.15 26.01
N PRO A 386 -24.86 12.80 24.88
CA PRO A 386 -23.89 13.58 24.11
C PRO A 386 -23.19 14.64 24.95
N ILE A 387 -21.89 14.81 24.73
CA ILE A 387 -21.04 15.73 25.48
C ILE A 387 -21.18 17.12 24.87
N SER A 388 -21.69 18.10 25.62
CA SER A 388 -21.76 19.49 25.16
C SER A 388 -20.37 20.09 24.98
N VAL A 389 -20.14 20.73 23.84
CA VAL A 389 -18.90 21.45 23.49
C VAL A 389 -19.25 22.86 23.00
N GLY A 390 -18.30 23.55 22.36
CA GLY A 390 -18.55 24.87 21.77
C GLY A 390 -19.41 24.80 20.50
N SER A 391 -19.79 25.97 20.01
CA SER A 391 -20.63 26.16 18.83
C SER A 391 -19.94 25.74 17.54
N ILE A 392 -20.71 25.08 16.65
CA ILE A 392 -20.27 24.60 15.34
C ILE A 392 -18.96 23.80 15.45
N PRO A 393 -18.94 22.68 16.17
CA PRO A 393 -17.79 21.80 16.20
C PRO A 393 -17.58 21.16 14.82
N VAL A 394 -16.34 21.07 14.37
CA VAL A 394 -16.00 20.64 12.99
C VAL A 394 -14.90 19.59 12.89
N SER A 395 -13.98 19.49 13.86
CA SER A 395 -12.92 18.48 13.84
C SER A 395 -12.54 17.99 15.23
N ILE A 396 -12.14 16.72 15.33
CA ILE A 396 -11.80 16.05 16.59
C ILE A 396 -10.55 15.17 16.43
N ALA A 397 -9.62 15.26 17.39
CA ALA A 397 -8.48 14.35 17.48
C ALA A 397 -8.32 13.82 18.91
N ILE A 398 -7.89 12.56 19.04
CA ILE A 398 -7.67 11.88 20.33
C ILE A 398 -6.18 11.70 20.55
N THR A 399 -5.71 11.95 21.78
CA THR A 399 -4.30 11.76 22.13
C THR A 399 -3.88 10.29 22.00
N PRO A 400 -2.61 9.99 21.66
CA PRO A 400 -2.12 8.61 21.53
C PRO A 400 -2.24 7.74 22.81
N ASP A 401 -2.28 8.36 23.99
CA ASP A 401 -2.55 7.68 25.26
C ASP A 401 -4.06 7.39 25.49
N GLY A 402 -4.91 7.90 24.60
CA GLY A 402 -6.36 7.76 24.62
C GLY A 402 -7.06 8.55 25.71
N THR A 403 -6.37 9.42 26.47
CA THR A 403 -6.95 10.05 27.68
C THR A 403 -7.70 11.36 27.41
N ARG A 404 -7.43 12.02 26.27
CA ARG A 404 -8.03 13.31 25.91
C ARG A 404 -8.49 13.32 24.46
N ALA A 405 -9.61 13.98 24.20
CA ALA A 405 -10.05 14.36 22.86
C ALA A 405 -10.12 15.89 22.74
N TYR A 406 -9.59 16.45 21.67
CA TYR A 406 -9.60 17.89 21.39
C TYR A 406 -10.61 18.16 20.27
N VAL A 407 -11.55 19.06 20.51
CA VAL A 407 -12.65 19.37 19.61
C VAL A 407 -12.56 20.82 19.15
N VAL A 408 -12.38 21.01 17.85
CA VAL A 408 -12.34 22.32 17.21
C VAL A 408 -13.76 22.88 17.07
N ASN A 409 -14.04 24.00 17.73
CA ASN A 409 -15.33 24.69 17.72
C ASN A 409 -15.20 25.93 16.82
N GLN A 410 -15.59 25.78 15.55
CA GLN A 410 -15.44 26.81 14.53
C GLN A 410 -16.22 28.08 14.90
N GLY A 411 -17.44 27.92 15.40
CA GLY A 411 -18.35 29.03 15.68
C GLY A 411 -17.89 29.88 16.87
N ASP A 412 -17.25 29.26 17.86
CA ASP A 412 -16.75 29.94 19.05
C ASP A 412 -15.28 30.38 18.91
N SER A 413 -14.59 30.01 17.83
CA SER A 413 -13.14 30.25 17.68
C SER A 413 -12.30 29.63 18.81
N THR A 414 -12.68 28.44 19.29
CA THR A 414 -12.01 27.75 20.42
C THR A 414 -11.78 26.26 20.17
N VAL A 415 -10.94 25.63 21.00
CA VAL A 415 -10.79 24.19 21.11
C VAL A 415 -11.25 23.72 22.50
N SER A 416 -12.17 22.77 22.55
CA SER A 416 -12.63 22.12 23.78
C SER A 416 -11.79 20.88 24.05
N VAL A 417 -11.50 20.57 25.32
CA VAL A 417 -10.77 19.35 25.71
C VAL A 417 -11.72 18.45 26.47
N ILE A 418 -11.90 17.22 26.02
CA ILE A 418 -12.73 16.20 26.66
C ILE A 418 -11.81 15.18 27.33
N SER A 419 -12.08 14.83 28.60
CA SER A 419 -11.52 13.62 29.18
C SER A 419 -12.30 12.41 28.70
N THR A 420 -11.63 11.46 28.05
CA THR A 420 -12.26 10.23 27.55
C THR A 420 -12.60 9.24 28.66
N ILE A 421 -11.96 9.39 29.82
CA ILE A 421 -12.22 8.57 31.01
C ILE A 421 -13.60 8.90 31.58
N THR A 422 -13.89 10.20 31.73
CA THR A 422 -15.14 10.68 32.34
C THR A 422 -16.20 11.09 31.31
N ASN A 423 -15.85 11.19 30.03
CA ASN A 423 -16.70 11.73 28.96
C ASN A 423 -17.23 13.14 29.30
N THR A 424 -16.35 14.01 29.78
CA THR A 424 -16.70 15.39 30.14
C THR A 424 -15.67 16.37 29.61
N VAL A 425 -16.12 17.57 29.23
CA VAL A 425 -15.21 18.70 28.96
C VAL A 425 -14.43 19.05 30.23
N ILE A 426 -13.14 19.28 30.08
CA ILE A 426 -12.21 19.65 31.16
C ILE A 426 -11.52 20.97 30.84
N GLY A 427 -11.30 21.78 31.88
CA GLY A 427 -10.67 23.09 31.74
C GLY A 427 -11.56 24.12 31.03
N THR A 428 -10.98 25.29 30.76
CA THR A 428 -11.61 26.33 29.93
C THR A 428 -11.29 26.07 28.45
N PRO A 429 -12.22 26.36 27.51
CA PRO A 429 -11.92 26.29 26.08
C PRO A 429 -10.67 27.09 25.72
N ILE A 430 -9.81 26.50 24.88
CA ILE A 430 -8.55 27.09 24.44
C ILE A 430 -8.88 28.03 23.29
N SER A 431 -8.55 29.32 23.42
CA SER A 431 -8.69 30.28 22.31
C SER A 431 -7.81 29.87 21.15
N ALA A 432 -8.39 29.82 19.95
CA ALA A 432 -7.68 29.49 18.73
C ALA A 432 -7.45 30.74 17.87
N GLY A 433 -8.31 30.93 16.87
CA GLY A 433 -8.29 32.05 15.93
C GLY A 433 -9.57 32.04 15.09
N SER A 434 -9.67 32.86 14.05
CA SER A 434 -10.90 33.00 13.28
C SER A 434 -11.15 31.77 12.39
N SER A 435 -12.26 31.06 12.64
CA SER A 435 -12.68 29.87 11.86
C SER A 435 -11.65 28.73 11.87
N PRO A 436 -11.34 28.14 13.05
CA PRO A 436 -10.49 26.96 13.11
C PRO A 436 -11.18 25.79 12.37
N ALA A 437 -10.41 24.94 11.69
CA ALA A 437 -10.93 23.95 10.74
C ALA A 437 -10.61 22.50 11.14
N ALA A 438 -9.35 22.12 11.15
CA ALA A 438 -8.90 20.76 11.44
C ALA A 438 -7.89 20.74 12.60
N ILE A 439 -7.74 19.57 13.22
CA ILE A 439 -6.76 19.33 14.28
C ILE A 439 -6.06 17.99 14.09
N ALA A 440 -4.74 17.97 14.25
CA ALA A 440 -3.94 16.75 14.31
C ALA A 440 -3.01 16.76 15.53
N ILE A 441 -2.81 15.59 16.14
CA ILE A 441 -1.97 15.42 17.34
C ILE A 441 -0.71 14.66 16.98
N THR A 442 0.44 15.10 17.50
CA THR A 442 1.72 14.44 17.25
C THR A 442 1.73 13.01 17.81
N PRO A 443 2.50 12.07 17.21
CA PRO A 443 2.58 10.69 17.69
C PRO A 443 3.08 10.53 19.13
N ASP A 444 3.92 11.46 19.61
CA ASP A 444 4.37 11.51 21.01
C ASP A 444 3.29 12.04 21.97
N GLY A 445 2.17 12.53 21.41
CA GLY A 445 1.04 13.07 22.12
C GLY A 445 1.27 14.43 22.77
N THR A 446 2.41 15.11 22.54
CA THR A 446 2.80 16.33 23.28
C THR A 446 2.27 17.63 22.66
N ARG A 447 1.93 17.62 21.37
CA ARG A 447 1.45 18.79 20.63
C ARG A 447 0.21 18.48 19.80
N ALA A 448 -0.69 19.45 19.69
CA ALA A 448 -1.78 19.44 18.73
C ALA A 448 -1.68 20.66 17.81
N TYR A 449 -1.81 20.45 16.50
CA TYR A 449 -1.74 21.48 15.47
C TYR A 449 -3.15 21.74 14.94
N VAL A 450 -3.57 23.00 14.94
CA VAL A 450 -4.91 23.42 14.52
C VAL A 450 -4.80 24.37 13.33
N THR A 451 -5.45 24.04 12.22
CA THR A 451 -5.53 24.93 11.05
C THR A 451 -6.55 26.03 11.28
N ILE A 452 -6.18 27.27 11.00
CA ILE A 452 -7.03 28.45 11.17
C ILE A 452 -7.28 29.10 9.81
N ARG A 453 -8.47 28.87 9.24
CA ARG A 453 -8.79 29.23 7.85
C ARG A 453 -8.61 30.71 7.55
N ASN A 454 -9.33 31.55 8.28
CA ASN A 454 -9.41 32.98 7.95
C ASN A 454 -8.13 33.72 8.31
N ASP A 455 -7.36 33.19 9.25
CA ASP A 455 -6.09 33.78 9.67
C ASP A 455 -4.92 33.28 8.80
N SER A 456 -5.12 32.24 7.97
CA SER A 456 -4.05 31.58 7.21
C SER A 456 -2.86 31.21 8.09
N THR A 457 -3.16 30.65 9.27
CA THR A 457 -2.14 30.24 10.25
C THR A 457 -2.40 28.83 10.78
N VAL A 458 -1.40 28.29 11.47
CA VAL A 458 -1.51 27.08 12.27
C VAL A 458 -1.16 27.40 13.71
N LEU A 459 -2.06 27.05 14.63
CA LEU A 459 -1.89 27.18 16.06
C LEU A 459 -1.34 25.88 16.63
N VAL A 460 -0.38 25.97 17.56
CA VAL A 460 0.15 24.81 18.28
C VAL A 460 -0.34 24.83 19.72
N ILE A 461 -0.88 23.71 20.20
CA ILE A 461 -1.34 23.52 21.58
C ILE A 461 -0.43 22.50 22.25
N ASN A 462 0.10 22.84 23.43
CA ASN A 462 0.72 21.88 24.32
C ASN A 462 -0.37 21.03 24.97
N THR A 463 -0.40 19.75 24.67
CA THR A 463 -1.46 18.84 25.15
C THR A 463 -1.30 18.48 26.62
N VAL A 464 -0.10 18.60 27.18
CA VAL A 464 0.16 18.31 28.60
C VAL A 464 -0.48 19.40 29.46
N THR A 465 -0.26 20.66 29.10
CA THR A 465 -0.73 21.84 29.84
C THR A 465 -2.07 22.40 29.35
N ASN A 466 -2.57 21.98 28.18
CA ASN A 466 -3.74 22.54 27.49
C ASN A 466 -3.61 24.05 27.23
N THR A 467 -2.43 24.48 26.78
CA THR A 467 -2.15 25.89 26.51
C THR A 467 -1.55 26.06 25.13
N VAL A 468 -1.82 27.21 24.50
CA VAL A 468 -1.18 27.60 23.24
C VAL A 468 0.34 27.73 23.43
N MET A 469 1.08 27.22 22.45
CA MET A 469 2.54 27.34 22.35
C MET A 469 2.90 28.45 21.38
N GLY A 470 3.51 29.52 21.88
CA GLY A 470 3.98 30.63 21.04
C GLY A 470 2.84 31.36 20.31
N PHE A 471 3.19 31.97 19.18
CA PHE A 471 2.22 32.58 18.26
C PHE A 471 1.91 31.62 17.11
N PRO A 472 0.67 31.61 16.57
CA PRO A 472 0.38 30.88 15.34
C PRO A 472 1.35 31.27 14.22
N PHE A 473 1.86 30.29 13.48
CA PHE A 473 2.74 30.56 12.35
C PHE A 473 1.95 30.60 11.05
N SER A 474 2.36 31.46 10.12
CA SER A 474 1.69 31.65 8.84
C SER A 474 1.91 30.47 7.90
N VAL A 475 0.87 30.15 7.15
CA VAL A 475 0.89 29.20 6.04
C VAL A 475 0.48 29.90 4.74
N VAL A 476 0.43 29.15 3.63
CA VAL A 476 0.31 29.73 2.28
C VAL A 476 -0.97 30.56 2.11
N THR A 477 -2.12 29.94 2.40
CA THR A 477 -3.46 30.54 2.32
C THR A 477 -4.40 29.66 3.14
N THR A 478 -5.72 29.91 3.09
CA THR A 478 -6.83 29.18 3.75
C THR A 478 -6.56 27.67 3.94
N PRO A 479 -5.98 27.24 5.08
CA PRO A 479 -5.73 25.83 5.33
C PRO A 479 -7.03 25.12 5.69
N GLU A 480 -7.26 23.92 5.17
CA GLU A 480 -8.46 23.12 5.48
C GLU A 480 -8.09 21.97 6.42
N ASP A 481 -7.48 20.91 5.89
CA ASP A 481 -7.12 19.72 6.65
C ASP A 481 -5.61 19.66 6.99
N ILE A 482 -5.25 18.84 7.99
CA ILE A 482 -3.87 18.62 8.42
C ILE A 482 -3.63 17.16 8.83
N ALA A 483 -2.55 16.57 8.32
CA ALA A 483 -2.11 15.23 8.71
C ALA A 483 -0.64 15.23 9.11
N ILE A 484 -0.29 14.52 10.18
CA ILE A 484 1.07 14.45 10.73
C ILE A 484 1.73 13.13 10.32
N THR A 485 3.00 13.17 9.91
CA THR A 485 3.75 11.97 9.54
C THR A 485 3.93 11.05 10.76
N PRO A 486 3.98 9.72 10.59
CA PRO A 486 4.07 8.77 11.70
C PRO A 486 5.26 8.97 12.65
N ASN A 487 6.35 9.57 12.16
CA ASN A 487 7.53 9.90 12.97
C ASN A 487 7.45 11.26 13.67
N GLY A 488 6.36 12.02 13.49
CA GLY A 488 6.16 13.35 14.05
C GLY A 488 7.09 14.43 13.51
N ALA A 489 7.83 14.17 12.41
CA ALA A 489 8.80 15.13 11.88
C ALA A 489 8.16 16.19 10.95
N ARG A 490 7.07 15.84 10.27
CA ARG A 490 6.39 16.72 9.32
C ARG A 490 4.87 16.68 9.48
N ALA A 491 4.21 17.75 9.08
CA ALA A 491 2.78 17.74 8.79
C ALA A 491 2.55 18.13 7.32
N TYR A 492 1.40 17.76 6.79
CA TYR A 492 0.91 18.22 5.50
C TYR A 492 -0.40 18.95 5.70
N ILE A 493 -0.63 20.02 4.95
CA ILE A 493 -1.86 20.81 4.98
C ILE A 493 -2.41 20.92 3.56
N SER A 494 -3.72 20.80 3.42
CA SER A 494 -4.44 21.05 2.17
C SER A 494 -4.90 22.51 2.04
N TYR A 495 -4.82 23.03 0.82
CA TYR A 495 -5.28 24.37 0.44
C TYR A 495 -6.26 24.28 -0.75
N PRO A 496 -7.55 24.09 -0.46
CA PRO A 496 -8.61 24.00 -1.46
C PRO A 496 -8.61 25.14 -2.49
N SER A 497 -8.27 26.36 -2.06
CA SER A 497 -8.38 27.58 -2.86
C SER A 497 -7.29 27.76 -3.91
N ILE A 498 -6.24 26.94 -3.89
CA ILE A 498 -5.09 27.01 -4.79
C ILE A 498 -4.66 25.63 -5.31
N ASP A 499 -5.52 24.62 -5.17
CA ASP A 499 -5.31 23.26 -5.69
C ASP A 499 -3.95 22.66 -5.27
N ALA A 500 -3.59 22.84 -4.00
CA ALA A 500 -2.27 22.47 -3.51
C ALA A 500 -2.26 21.95 -2.07
N ILE A 501 -1.16 21.30 -1.71
CA ILE A 501 -0.80 21.01 -0.31
C ILE A 501 0.56 21.63 0.04
N SER A 502 0.94 21.70 1.31
CA SER A 502 2.32 22.04 1.72
C SER A 502 2.81 21.16 2.85
N ALA A 503 4.12 20.95 2.94
CA ALA A 503 4.75 20.34 4.11
C ALA A 503 5.07 21.39 5.19
N ILE A 504 5.04 20.97 6.45
CA ILE A 504 5.42 21.75 7.63
C ILE A 504 6.51 20.99 8.39
N ASP A 505 7.49 21.72 8.91
CA ASP A 505 8.44 21.25 9.90
C ASP A 505 7.79 21.29 11.28
N ILE A 506 7.57 20.12 11.89
CA ILE A 506 7.02 20.05 13.25
C ILE A 506 8.10 20.34 14.31
N ILE A 507 9.37 20.10 14.00
CA ILE A 507 10.47 20.33 14.96
C ILE A 507 10.65 21.84 15.17
N ASN A 508 10.50 22.60 14.08
CA ASN A 508 10.79 24.03 14.06
C ASN A 508 9.54 24.91 13.91
N ASP A 509 8.34 24.32 13.79
CA ASP A 509 7.04 25.00 13.68
C ASP A 509 6.97 26.03 12.53
N PHE A 510 7.37 25.64 11.32
CA PHE A 510 7.27 26.49 10.12
C PHE A 510 7.01 25.69 8.84
N ALA A 511 6.44 26.34 7.81
CA ALA A 511 6.18 25.70 6.52
C ALA A 511 7.48 25.42 5.74
N ILE A 512 7.69 24.17 5.29
CA ILE A 512 8.87 23.78 4.50
C ILE A 512 8.50 23.70 3.02
N GLY A 513 9.26 24.42 2.19
CA GLY A 513 9.12 24.36 0.75
C GLY A 513 7.97 25.22 0.22
N GLY A 514 7.73 25.13 -1.10
CA GLY A 514 6.58 25.77 -1.75
C GLY A 514 5.33 24.90 -1.67
N SER A 515 4.23 25.42 -2.20
CA SER A 515 3.01 24.66 -2.45
C SER A 515 3.28 23.54 -3.46
N ILE A 516 2.76 22.34 -3.19
CA ILE A 516 2.79 21.17 -4.05
C ILE A 516 1.44 21.14 -4.76
N SER A 517 1.41 21.49 -6.04
CA SER A 517 0.18 21.40 -6.85
C SER A 517 -0.30 19.95 -6.90
N VAL A 518 -1.58 19.76 -6.62
CA VAL A 518 -2.29 18.47 -6.72
C VAL A 518 -3.46 18.66 -7.69
N GLY A 519 -4.61 18.01 -7.47
CA GLY A 519 -5.81 18.24 -8.28
C GLY A 519 -6.71 19.31 -7.68
N ASP A 520 -7.81 19.60 -8.37
CA ASP A 520 -8.80 20.62 -8.01
C ASP A 520 -9.44 20.34 -6.64
N ASN A 521 -9.39 21.36 -5.77
CA ASN A 521 -10.07 21.42 -4.48
C ASN A 521 -9.69 20.25 -3.53
N PRO A 522 -8.41 20.15 -3.10
CA PRO A 522 -7.97 19.11 -2.18
C PRO A 522 -8.51 19.35 -0.77
N ILE A 523 -9.24 18.37 -0.20
CA ILE A 523 -9.83 18.48 1.14
C ILE A 523 -9.10 17.56 2.12
N GLY A 524 -9.61 16.35 2.37
CA GLY A 524 -9.08 15.42 3.36
C GLY A 524 -7.78 14.75 2.91
N ILE A 525 -6.85 14.61 3.85
CA ILE A 525 -5.53 14.00 3.64
C ILE A 525 -5.22 12.95 4.72
N ALA A 526 -4.63 11.84 4.30
CA ALA A 526 -4.13 10.80 5.19
C ALA A 526 -2.71 10.40 4.79
N ILE A 527 -1.93 9.95 5.77
CA ILE A 527 -0.53 9.56 5.56
C ILE A 527 -0.38 8.09 5.92
N THR A 528 0.24 7.31 5.03
CA THR A 528 0.48 5.88 5.30
C THR A 528 1.36 5.71 6.54
N PRO A 529 1.16 4.65 7.34
CA PRO A 529 2.01 4.36 8.49
C PRO A 529 3.47 4.12 8.07
N SER A 530 4.38 4.26 9.05
CA SER A 530 5.77 3.83 8.89
C SER A 530 5.88 2.34 9.21
N CYS A 531 6.77 1.65 8.52
CA CYS A 531 7.02 0.22 8.73
C CYS A 531 8.19 -0.10 9.67
N ILE A 532 8.80 0.91 10.30
CA ILE A 532 10.02 0.81 11.11
C ILE A 532 9.70 1.13 12.56
#